data_AF-A0A210Q3X2-F1
#
_entry.id   AF-A0A210Q3X2-F1
#
_cell.length_a   1.000
_cell.length_b   1.000
_cell.length_c   1.000
_cell.angle_alpha   90.00
_cell.angle_beta   90.00
_cell.angle_gamma   90.00
#
_symmetry.space_group_name_H-M   'P 1'
#
loop_
_entity.id
_entity.type
_entity.pdbx_description
1 polymer ?
#
loop_
_entity_poly.entity_id
_entity_poly.type
_entity_poly.pdbx_seq_one_letter_code
_entity_poly.pdbx_strand_id
1 'polypeptide(L)'
;MAKVVLYLALFSLVAVISYGAPERRGVCLSMCGPYGVKCPSGYDCKGNGCGHQCYRSPDYVQPEGCVLRSCPGQCLLGFTKDSQGCDTCECDYSALHSSNQGA
;
A
#
# COMPACT_ATOMS: atom_id res chain seq x y z
N MET A 1 -26.75 -16.18 -48.53
CA MET A 1 -25.82 -15.04 -48.44
C MET A 1 -26.16 -14.14 -47.26
N ALA A 2 -27.27 -13.37 -47.28
CA ALA A 2 -27.60 -12.40 -46.22
C ALA A 2 -27.71 -12.98 -44.79
N LYS A 3 -28.32 -14.16 -44.63
CA LYS A 3 -28.45 -14.82 -43.32
C LYS A 3 -27.10 -15.25 -42.73
N VAL A 4 -26.18 -15.73 -43.57
CA VAL A 4 -24.84 -16.17 -43.15
C VAL A 4 -24.01 -14.98 -42.68
N VAL A 5 -24.08 -13.86 -43.40
CA VAL A 5 -23.42 -12.61 -43.01
C VAL A 5 -23.96 -12.09 -41.67
N LEU A 6 -25.29 -12.17 -41.47
CA LEU A 6 -25.92 -11.77 -40.21
C LEU A 6 -25.46 -12.66 -39.03
N TYR A 7 -25.37 -13.97 -39.21
CA TYR A 7 -24.90 -14.87 -38.15
C TYR A 7 -23.42 -14.63 -37.80
N LEU A 8 -22.57 -14.39 -38.80
CA LEU A 8 -21.16 -14.08 -38.57
C LEU A 8 -20.98 -12.74 -37.83
N ALA A 9 -21.77 -11.73 -38.19
CA ALA A 9 -21.77 -10.43 -37.51
C ALA A 9 -22.23 -10.54 -36.05
N LEU A 10 -23.30 -11.30 -35.78
CA LEU A 10 -23.78 -11.54 -34.41
C LEU A 10 -22.77 -12.30 -33.57
N PHE A 11 -22.13 -13.33 -34.13
CA PHE A 11 -21.12 -14.11 -33.42
C PHE A 11 -19.89 -13.27 -33.05
N SER A 12 -19.43 -12.43 -33.98
CA SER A 12 -18.31 -11.52 -33.73
C SER A 12 -18.67 -10.44 -32.70
N LEU A 13 -19.89 -9.90 -32.70
CA LEU A 13 -20.35 -8.96 -31.68
C LEU A 13 -20.36 -9.58 -30.28
N VAL A 14 -20.87 -10.80 -30.15
CA VAL A 14 -20.92 -11.53 -28.87
C VAL A 14 -19.52 -11.86 -28.35
N ALA A 15 -18.60 -12.25 -29.24
CA ALA A 15 -17.21 -12.50 -28.87
C ALA A 15 -16.54 -11.23 -28.33
N VAL A 16 -16.69 -10.07 -28.98
CA VAL A 16 -16.11 -8.80 -28.50
C VAL A 16 -16.63 -8.42 -27.11
N ILE A 17 -17.94 -8.61 -26.86
CA ILE A 17 -18.53 -8.31 -25.55
C ILE A 17 -18.01 -9.26 -24.46
N SER A 18 -17.81 -10.55 -24.80
CA SER A 18 -17.44 -11.59 -23.83
C SER A 18 -15.93 -11.58 -23.50
N TYR A 19 -15.09 -11.26 -24.48
CA TYR A 19 -13.63 -11.25 -24.34
C TYR A 19 -13.05 -9.86 -24.10
N GLY A 20 -13.85 -8.80 -24.23
CA GLY A 20 -13.43 -7.41 -24.04
C GLY A 20 -13.55 -6.88 -22.60
N ALA A 21 -13.93 -7.70 -21.62
CA ALA A 21 -14.00 -7.25 -20.24
C ALA A 21 -12.59 -6.88 -19.74
N PRO A 22 -12.32 -5.62 -19.37
CA PRO A 22 -11.01 -5.22 -18.89
C PRO A 22 -10.70 -5.96 -17.58
N GLU A 23 -9.54 -6.62 -17.51
CA GLU A 23 -9.05 -7.13 -16.23
C GLU A 23 -8.93 -5.96 -15.25
N ARG A 24 -9.59 -6.06 -14.09
CA ARG A 24 -9.39 -5.09 -13.01
C ARG A 24 -7.98 -5.29 -12.44
N ARG A 25 -6.99 -4.62 -13.03
CA ARG A 25 -5.65 -4.54 -12.47
C ARG A 25 -5.67 -3.50 -11.35
N GLY A 26 -5.41 -3.94 -10.12
CA GLY A 26 -5.20 -3.02 -9.00
C GLY A 26 -3.95 -2.17 -9.23
N VAL A 27 -3.95 -0.94 -8.71
CA VAL A 27 -2.75 -0.10 -8.66
C VAL A 27 -1.98 -0.39 -7.38
N CYS A 28 -0.66 -0.44 -7.46
CA CYS A 28 0.17 -0.57 -6.28
C CYS A 28 0.13 0.73 -5.48
N LEU A 29 -0.18 0.61 -4.19
CA LEU A 29 -0.17 1.73 -3.27
C LEU A 29 1.19 1.81 -2.57
N SER A 30 1.89 2.93 -2.74
CA SER A 30 3.12 3.22 -2.00
C SER A 30 2.82 4.15 -0.85
N MET A 31 2.96 3.65 0.37
CA MET A 31 2.74 4.43 1.59
C MET A 31 3.91 5.34 1.93
N CYS A 32 5.13 4.96 1.52
CA CYS A 32 6.34 5.74 1.71
C CYS A 32 7.16 5.88 0.41
N GLY A 33 8.15 6.77 0.41
CA GLY A 33 9.04 6.99 -0.73
C GLY A 33 8.72 8.30 -1.47
N PRO A 34 9.07 8.42 -2.77
CA PRO A 34 8.92 9.67 -3.51
C PRO A 34 7.49 10.21 -3.59
N TYR A 35 6.51 9.31 -3.56
CA TYR A 35 5.08 9.63 -3.67
C TYR A 35 4.29 9.33 -2.38
N GLY A 36 4.99 8.92 -1.31
CA GLY A 36 4.39 8.58 -0.04
C GLY A 36 4.94 9.45 1.08
N VAL A 37 4.67 9.06 2.33
CA VAL A 37 5.22 9.77 3.48
C VAL A 37 6.69 9.43 3.71
N LYS A 38 7.39 10.31 4.42
CA LYS A 38 8.68 9.95 5.01
C LYS A 38 8.45 9.08 6.23
N CYS A 39 9.13 7.94 6.29
CA CYS A 39 9.03 7.04 7.44
C CYS A 39 9.53 7.73 8.73
N PRO A 40 8.94 7.40 9.90
CA PRO A 40 9.39 7.91 11.18
C PRO A 40 10.80 7.39 11.52
N SER A 41 11.46 8.04 12.48
CA SER A 41 12.79 7.64 12.94
C SER A 41 12.81 6.18 13.42
N GLY A 42 13.79 5.42 12.96
CA GLY A 42 13.90 3.98 13.24
C GLY A 42 13.17 3.08 12.24
N TYR A 43 12.63 3.65 11.15
CA TYR A 43 11.98 2.92 10.07
C TYR A 43 12.59 3.29 8.72
N ASP A 44 12.76 2.26 7.88
CA ASP A 44 13.18 2.37 6.49
C ASP A 44 11.99 2.15 5.57
N CYS A 45 11.93 2.89 4.48
CA CYS A 45 10.98 2.63 3.41
C CYS A 45 11.47 1.44 2.57
N LYS A 46 10.74 0.32 2.61
CA LYS A 46 11.10 -0.89 1.85
C LYS A 46 9.91 -1.40 1.04
N GLY A 47 10.21 -2.06 -0.07
CA GLY A 47 9.21 -2.65 -0.95
C GLY A 47 8.46 -3.80 -0.28
N ASN A 48 7.15 -3.90 -0.51
CA ASN A 48 6.31 -4.99 0.00
C ASN A 48 5.80 -5.94 -1.10
N GLY A 49 6.43 -5.91 -2.28
CA GLY A 49 6.07 -6.74 -3.44
C GLY A 49 5.13 -6.07 -4.44
N CYS A 50 4.49 -4.94 -4.08
CA CYS A 50 3.69 -4.13 -5.01
C CYS A 50 4.10 -2.64 -4.90
N GLY A 51 4.06 -2.09 -3.69
CA GLY A 51 4.47 -0.72 -3.38
C GLY A 51 5.55 -0.69 -2.32
N HIS A 52 5.53 0.35 -1.48
CA HIS A 52 6.47 0.54 -0.39
C HIS A 52 5.74 0.85 0.93
N GLN A 53 6.30 0.37 2.03
CA GLN A 53 5.82 0.66 3.38
C GLN A 53 7.00 0.81 4.34
N CYS A 54 6.75 1.38 5.51
CA CYS A 54 7.77 1.58 6.53
C CYS A 54 7.97 0.29 7.33
N TYR A 55 9.21 -0.19 7.37
CA TYR A 55 9.62 -1.33 8.20
C TYR A 55 10.69 -0.87 9.17
N ARG A 56 10.72 -1.47 10.36
CA ARG A 56 11.74 -1.17 11.36
C ARG A 56 13.14 -1.37 10.76
N SER A 57 14.02 -0.39 10.95
CA SER A 57 15.41 -0.50 10.52
C SER A 57 16.10 -1.60 11.34
N PRO A 58 16.94 -2.45 10.72
CA PRO A 58 17.62 -3.53 11.44
C PRO A 58 18.57 -2.98 12.52
N ASP A 59 19.09 -1.78 12.32
CA ASP A 59 20.01 -1.10 13.23
C ASP A 59 19.28 -0.21 14.26
N TYR A 60 17.95 -0.18 14.25
CA TYR A 60 17.20 0.65 15.18
C TYR A 60 17.17 0.02 16.57
N VAL A 61 17.79 0.73 17.51
CA VAL A 61 17.79 0.42 18.94
C VAL A 61 16.88 1.44 19.63
N GLN A 62 15.94 0.95 20.45
CA GLN A 62 15.12 1.84 21.29
C GLN A 62 15.98 2.52 22.36
N PRO A 63 15.58 3.71 22.84
CA PRO A 63 16.24 4.36 23.97
C PRO A 63 16.36 3.44 25.20
N GLU A 64 17.38 3.70 26.01
CA GLU A 64 17.60 2.95 27.25
C GLU A 64 16.39 3.12 28.19
N GLY A 65 15.88 2.01 28.75
CA GLY A 65 14.67 2.00 29.58
C GLY A 65 13.36 1.70 28.82
N CYS A 66 13.39 1.61 27.49
CA CYS A 66 12.22 1.17 26.73
C CYS A 66 12.04 -0.36 26.83
N VAL A 67 10.81 -0.80 27.12
CA VAL A 67 10.44 -2.21 27.05
C VAL A 67 10.15 -2.61 25.61
N LEU A 68 10.80 -3.69 25.13
CA LEU A 68 10.45 -4.35 23.87
C LEU A 68 9.04 -4.93 24.00
N ARG A 69 8.05 -4.19 23.50
CA ARG A 69 6.67 -4.65 23.42
C ARG A 69 6.45 -5.42 22.11
N SER A 70 5.93 -6.63 22.23
CA SER A 70 5.33 -7.34 21.11
C SER A 70 3.92 -6.80 20.91
N CYS A 71 3.72 -5.98 19.88
CA CYS A 71 2.42 -5.37 19.59
C CYS A 71 1.56 -6.31 18.72
N PRO A 72 0.23 -6.35 18.94
CA PRO A 72 -0.67 -7.17 18.13
C PRO A 72 -0.90 -6.51 16.78
N GLY A 73 0.00 -6.76 15.83
CA GLY A 73 -0.13 -6.31 14.44
C GLY A 73 1.03 -5.48 13.94
N GLN A 74 1.04 -5.25 12.63
CA GLN A 74 2.06 -4.47 11.94
C GLN A 74 1.46 -3.14 11.47
N CYS A 75 2.10 -2.03 11.82
CA CYS A 75 1.74 -0.71 11.32
C CYS A 75 2.50 -0.41 10.00
N LEU A 76 1.76 -0.06 8.94
CA LEU A 76 2.32 0.20 7.61
C LEU A 76 3.24 1.44 7.56
N LEU A 77 3.08 2.36 8.51
CA LEU A 77 3.86 3.59 8.64
C LEU A 77 4.73 3.61 9.91
N GLY A 78 4.77 2.51 10.67
CA GLY A 78 5.44 2.45 11.97
C GLY A 78 4.54 2.81 13.14
N PHE A 79 5.10 2.68 14.34
CA PHE A 79 4.43 2.93 15.61
C PHE A 79 4.69 4.36 16.11
N THR A 80 3.74 4.93 16.85
CA THR A 80 3.95 6.20 17.55
C THR A 80 5.00 6.03 18.65
N LYS A 81 5.60 7.15 19.06
CA LYS A 81 6.55 7.21 20.16
C LYS A 81 5.98 7.99 21.33
N ASP A 82 6.27 7.54 22.54
CA ASP A 82 5.96 8.29 23.75
C ASP A 82 6.96 9.44 24.00
N SER A 83 6.78 10.17 25.10
CA SER A 83 7.65 11.28 25.50
C SER A 83 9.11 10.88 25.78
N GLN A 84 9.38 9.60 25.99
CA GLN A 84 10.73 9.06 26.19
C GLN A 84 11.34 8.57 24.87
N GLY A 85 10.58 8.61 23.76
CA GLY A 85 10.98 8.12 22.45
C GLY A 85 10.81 6.62 22.27
N CYS A 86 10.18 5.93 23.23
CA CYS A 86 9.89 4.50 23.17
C CYS A 86 8.73 4.23 22.23
N ASP A 87 8.79 3.12 21.51
CA ASP A 87 7.69 2.73 20.64
C ASP A 87 6.47 2.32 21.48
N THR A 88 5.31 2.80 21.08
CA THR A 88 4.02 2.36 21.63
C THR A 88 3.43 1.24 20.75
N CYS A 89 2.28 0.69 21.15
CA CYS A 89 1.52 -0.23 20.30
C CYS A 89 0.41 0.46 19.50
N GLU A 90 0.53 1.77 19.27
CA GLU A 90 -0.38 2.56 18.44
C GLU A 90 0.30 2.89 17.10
N CYS A 91 -0.45 2.79 16.00
CA CYS A 91 0.07 3.09 14.67
C CYS A 91 0.16 4.59 14.41
N ASP A 92 1.27 5.04 13.83
CA ASP A 92 1.44 6.44 13.45
C ASP A 92 0.91 6.70 12.04
N TYR A 93 -0.30 7.26 11.95
CA TYR A 93 -0.89 7.74 10.70
C TYR A 93 -0.87 9.27 10.58
N SER A 94 -0.21 9.99 11.48
CA SER A 94 -0.19 11.45 11.48
C SER A 94 0.34 12.03 10.16
N ALA A 95 1.29 11.33 9.53
CA ALA A 95 1.86 11.71 8.25
C ALA A 95 0.86 11.61 7.07
N LEU A 96 -0.22 10.82 7.18
CA LEU A 96 -1.26 10.71 6.15
C LEU A 96 -2.24 11.88 6.16
N HIS A 97 -2.41 12.55 7.30
CA HIS A 97 -3.31 13.72 7.37
C HIS A 97 -2.79 14.91 6.55
N SER A 98 -1.52 14.86 6.15
CA SER A 98 -0.87 15.84 5.26
C SER A 98 -1.03 15.50 3.77
N SER A 99 -1.49 14.30 3.41
CA SER A 99 -1.58 13.81 2.02
C SER A 99 -3.01 13.75 1.47
N ASN A 100 -3.92 14.59 1.97
CA ASN A 100 -5.19 14.90 1.31
C ASN A 100 -5.01 15.72 0.01
N GLN A 101 -4.01 15.38 -0.78
CA GLN A 101 -3.80 15.79 -2.16
C GLN A 101 -3.58 14.50 -2.96
N GLY A 102 -4.66 13.75 -3.12
CA GLY A 102 -4.75 12.81 -4.22
C GLY A 102 -4.57 13.58 -5.53
N ALA A 103 -3.69 13.07 -6.37
CA ALA A 103 -3.65 13.33 -7.81
C ALA A 103 -3.86 11.99 -8.50
#